data_AF-A0A5J6MY72-F1
#
_entry.id   AF-A0A5J6MY72-F1
#
_cell.length_a   1.000
_cell.length_b   1.000
_cell.length_c   1.000
_cell.angle_alpha   90.00
_cell.angle_beta   90.00
_cell.angle_gamma   90.00
#
_symmetry.space_group_name_H-M   'P 1'
#
loop_
_entity.id
_entity.type
_entity.pdbx_description
1 polymer ?
#
loop_
_entity_poly.entity_id
_entity_poly.type
_entity_poly.pdbx_seq_one_letter_code
_entity_poly.pdbx_strand_id
1 'polypeptide(L)'
;MKDADKNTSIVRLTGIAPEGSAQALRGEFDRSDLEMIRVYEDLIDILMAKRIVLLTDFPQAAQEKIVRRKKLRSSLAPITGMFSADEEGAGLI
;
A
#
# COMPACT_ATOMS: atom_id res chain seq x y z
N MET A 1 34.55 -21.87 16.06
CA MET A 1 33.98 -21.63 17.41
C MET A 1 33.99 -20.14 17.66
N LYS A 2 32.84 -19.60 18.12
CA LYS A 2 32.58 -18.24 18.61
C LYS A 2 32.54 -17.14 17.54
N ASP A 3 31.36 -16.79 17.03
CA ASP A 3 30.23 -16.08 17.65
C ASP A 3 30.49 -14.59 17.87
N ALA A 4 29.48 -13.83 17.45
CA ALA A 4 29.17 -12.46 17.81
C ALA A 4 30.02 -11.37 17.17
N ASP A 5 29.42 -10.67 16.21
CA ASP A 5 29.06 -9.30 16.57
C ASP A 5 27.69 -8.91 16.03
N LYS A 6 26.74 -8.84 16.97
CA LYS A 6 25.33 -8.48 16.80
C LYS A 6 25.16 -6.97 16.74
N ASN A 7 26.00 -6.26 16.00
CA ASN A 7 25.83 -4.81 15.89
C ASN A 7 24.92 -4.45 14.72
N THR A 8 23.67 -4.91 14.83
CA THR A 8 22.50 -4.09 14.50
C THR A 8 22.85 -2.69 14.93
N SER A 9 23.17 -1.84 13.96
CA SER A 9 23.59 -0.46 14.19
C SER A 9 22.39 0.36 14.63
N ILE A 10 21.94 0.09 15.86
CA ILE A 10 21.49 1.13 16.76
C ILE A 10 22.64 2.14 16.86
N VAL A 11 22.29 3.43 16.76
CA VAL A 11 23.19 4.59 16.77
C VAL A 11 23.74 5.00 15.40
N ARG A 12 22.97 5.83 14.68
CA ARG A 12 23.49 7.12 14.17
C ARG A 12 22.46 8.22 14.37
N LEU A 13 22.40 8.69 15.62
CA LEU A 13 21.69 9.89 16.07
C LEU A 13 22.57 11.16 15.97
N THR A 14 23.59 11.18 15.12
CA THR A 14 24.42 12.38 14.90
C THR A 14 24.37 12.76 13.43
N GLY A 15 23.75 13.91 13.17
CA GLY A 15 23.62 14.52 11.85
C GLY A 15 24.96 14.71 11.18
N ILE A 16 25.18 13.95 10.12
CA ILE A 16 25.44 14.37 8.73
C ILE A 16 25.19 13.08 7.93
N ALA A 17 23.94 12.87 7.53
CA ALA A 17 23.61 11.82 6.57
C ALA A 17 24.02 12.33 5.18
N PRO A 18 24.67 11.53 4.32
CA PRO A 18 24.93 11.95 2.94
C PRO A 18 23.57 12.29 2.31
N GLU A 19 23.42 13.47 1.70
CA GLU A 19 22.12 13.98 1.24
C GLU A 19 21.37 12.99 0.33
N GLY A 20 22.11 12.16 -0.43
CA GLY A 20 21.56 11.07 -1.24
C GLY A 20 20.93 9.92 -0.43
N SER A 21 21.38 9.65 0.79
CA SER A 21 20.78 8.63 1.67
C SER A 21 19.46 9.07 2.27
N ALA A 22 19.32 10.36 2.64
CA ALA A 22 18.05 10.90 3.14
C ALA A 22 16.99 10.93 2.04
N GLN A 23 17.40 11.25 0.80
CA GLN A 23 16.53 11.21 -0.37
C GLN A 23 16.13 9.78 -0.74
N ALA A 24 17.05 8.82 -0.68
CA ALA A 24 16.75 7.40 -0.89
C ALA A 24 15.78 6.86 0.16
N LEU A 25 16.01 7.13 1.46
CA LEU A 25 15.12 6.74 2.55
C LEU A 25 13.72 7.35 2.40
N ARG A 26 13.63 8.62 1.95
CA ARG A 26 12.34 9.25 1.67
C ARG A 26 11.62 8.59 0.51
N GLY A 27 12.34 8.23 -0.56
CA GLY A 27 11.78 7.49 -1.69
C GLY A 27 11.27 6.10 -1.29
N GLU A 28 12.01 5.39 -0.43
CA GLU A 28 11.59 4.10 0.13
C GLU A 28 10.36 4.23 1.01
N PHE A 29 10.30 5.27 1.86
CA PHE A 29 9.14 5.57 2.70
C PHE A 29 7.91 5.91 1.85
N ASP A 30 8.03 6.82 0.88
CA ASP A 30 6.94 7.20 -0.02
C ASP A 30 6.42 5.99 -0.81
N ARG A 31 7.32 5.09 -1.25
CA ARG A 31 6.94 3.83 -1.90
C ARG A 31 6.19 2.90 -0.94
N SER A 32 6.70 2.70 0.27
CA SER A 32 6.05 1.88 1.28
C SER A 32 4.64 2.39 1.61
N ASP A 33 4.46 3.71 1.74
CA ASP A 33 3.15 4.32 1.96
C ASP A 33 2.19 4.07 0.78
N LEU A 34 2.70 4.12 -0.46
CA LEU A 34 1.93 3.81 -1.67
C LEU A 34 1.54 2.33 -1.78
N GLU A 35 2.34 1.41 -1.23
CA GLU A 35 1.99 -0.01 -1.16
C GLU A 35 0.96 -0.25 -0.04
N MET A 36 1.15 0.38 1.12
CA MET A 36 0.26 0.27 2.29
C MET A 36 -1.15 0.79 2.04
N ILE A 37 -1.32 1.84 1.24
CA ILE A 37 -2.64 2.44 1.01
C ILE A 37 -3.64 1.50 0.33
N ARG A 38 -3.18 0.54 -0.47
CA ARG A 38 -4.05 -0.50 -1.05
C ARG A 38 -4.53 -1.47 0.02
N VAL A 39 -3.63 -1.88 0.91
CA VAL A 39 -3.96 -2.75 2.05
C VAL A 39 -4.99 -2.08 2.96
N TYR A 40 -4.83 -0.78 3.24
CA TYR A 40 -5.81 -0.03 4.02
C TYR A 40 -7.16 0.06 3.33
N GLU A 41 -7.20 0.23 2.00
CA GLU A 41 -8.45 0.25 1.24
C GLU A 41 -9.19 -1.09 1.34
N ASP A 42 -8.49 -2.21 1.15
CA ASP A 42 -9.07 -3.55 1.27
C ASP A 42 -9.53 -3.85 2.70
N LEU A 43 -8.75 -3.43 3.71
CA LEU A 43 -9.14 -3.56 5.12
C LEU A 43 -10.41 -2.77 5.42
N ILE A 44 -10.49 -1.51 4.98
CA ILE A 44 -11.69 -0.67 5.16
C ILE A 44 -12.90 -1.34 4.49
N ASP A 45 -12.73 -1.90 3.30
CA ASP A 45 -13.79 -2.65 2.59
C ASP A 45 -14.27 -3.88 3.37
N ILE A 46 -13.34 -4.67 3.90
CA ILE A 46 -13.67 -5.83 4.73
C ILE A 46 -14.46 -5.41 5.97
N LEU A 47 -14.01 -4.35 6.66
CA LEU A 47 -14.67 -3.87 7.87
C LEU A 47 -16.06 -3.30 7.59
N MET A 48 -16.24 -2.57 6.49
CA MET A 48 -17.56 -2.08 6.06
C MET A 48 -18.49 -3.22 5.63
N ALA A 49 -17.98 -4.21 4.89
CA ALA A 49 -18.76 -5.38 4.48
C ALA A 49 -19.26 -6.17 5.70
N LYS A 50 -18.43 -6.29 6.73
CA LYS A 50 -18.79 -6.89 8.03
C LYS A 50 -19.64 -5.98 8.92
N ARG A 51 -19.96 -4.76 8.49
CA ARG A 51 -20.69 -3.74 9.26
C ARG A 51 -20.02 -3.39 10.60
N ILE A 52 -18.70 -3.56 10.71
CA ILE A 52 -17.92 -3.21 11.92
C ILE A 52 -17.67 -1.70 11.96
N VAL A 53 -17.48 -1.08 10.79
CA VAL A 53 -17.35 0.38 10.63
C VAL A 53 -18.28 0.84 9.50
N LEU A 54 -18.76 2.07 9.60
CA LEU A 54 -19.47 2.78 8.54
C LEU A 54 -18.59 3.88 7.96
N LEU A 55 -18.88 4.30 6.73
CA LEU A 55 -18.16 5.43 6.11
C LEU A 55 -18.28 6.70 6.97
N THR A 56 -19.44 6.90 7.60
CA THR A 56 -19.71 8.06 8.46
C THR A 56 -18.92 8.10 9.75
N ASP A 57 -18.24 7.00 10.12
CA ASP A 57 -17.43 6.93 11.34
C ASP A 57 -16.07 7.63 11.16
N PHE A 58 -15.70 7.96 9.91
CA PHE A 58 -14.47 8.67 9.58
C PHE A 58 -14.71 10.19 9.46
N PRO A 59 -13.69 11.05 9.69
CA PRO A 59 -13.79 12.48 9.41
C PRO A 59 -14.10 12.77 7.93
N GLN A 60 -14.79 13.89 7.64
CA GLN A 60 -15.23 14.24 6.27
C GLN A 60 -14.11 14.16 5.23
N ALA A 61 -12.93 14.69 5.56
CA ALA A 61 -11.76 14.63 4.67
C ALA A 61 -11.31 13.19 4.34
N ALA A 62 -11.47 12.26 5.27
CA ALA A 62 -11.17 10.85 5.05
C ALA A 62 -12.26 10.17 4.21
N GLN A 63 -13.54 10.49 4.45
CA GLN A 63 -14.65 9.99 3.65
C GLN A 63 -14.48 10.32 2.17
N GLU A 64 -14.19 11.60 1.86
CA GLU A 64 -13.96 12.07 0.49
C GLU A 64 -12.81 11.31 -0.19
N LYS A 65 -11.70 11.09 0.54
CA LYS A 65 -10.55 10.33 0.04
C LYS A 65 -10.91 8.87 -0.25
N ILE A 66 -11.62 8.20 0.67
CA ILE A 66 -12.05 6.81 0.50
C ILE A 66 -12.97 6.68 -0.72
N VAL A 67 -13.98 7.55 -0.84
CA VAL A 67 -14.91 7.55 -1.98
C VAL A 67 -14.20 7.81 -3.30
N ARG A 68 -13.29 8.80 -3.35
CA ARG A 68 -12.51 9.09 -4.55
C ARG A 68 -11.65 7.90 -4.96
N ARG A 69 -11.01 7.23 -4.00
CA ARG A 69 -10.11 6.10 -4.28
C ARG A 69 -10.86 4.89 -4.83
N LYS A 70 -11.99 4.54 -4.21
CA LYS A 70 -12.89 3.50 -4.71
C LYS A 70 -13.36 3.75 -6.13
N LYS A 71 -13.74 4.99 -6.45
CA LYS A 71 -14.12 5.38 -7.82
C LYS A 71 -13.00 5.14 -8.82
N LEU A 72 -11.78 5.60 -8.51
CA LEU A 72 -10.61 5.38 -9.35
C LEU A 72 -10.35 3.89 -9.59
N ARG A 73 -10.42 3.07 -8.54
CA ARG A 73 -10.27 1.61 -8.65
C ARG A 73 -11.34 0.99 -9.55
N SER A 74 -12.60 1.35 -9.35
CA SER A 74 -13.71 0.86 -10.19
C SER A 74 -13.62 1.30 -11.65
N SER A 75 -13.03 2.46 -11.94
CA SER A 75 -12.79 2.89 -13.34
C SER A 75 -11.61 2.17 -14.01
N LEU A 76 -10.64 1.69 -13.23
CA LEU A 76 -9.45 0.99 -13.72
C LEU A 76 -9.62 -0.54 -13.79
N ALA A 77 -10.55 -1.10 -13.00
CA ALA A 77 -10.84 -2.53 -12.98
C ALA A 77 -11.32 -3.11 -14.33
N PRO A 78 -12.21 -2.44 -15.11
CA PRO A 78 -12.61 -2.92 -16.44
C PRO A 78 -11.42 -3.01 -17.40
N ILE A 79 -10.50 -2.05 -17.30
CA ILE A 79 -9.32 -1.97 -18.15
C ILE A 79 -8.37 -3.15 -17.84
N THR A 80 -8.14 -3.43 -16.56
CA THR A 80 -7.23 -4.51 -16.12
C THR A 80 -7.78 -5.91 -16.45
N GLY A 81 -9.10 -6.11 -16.33
CA GLY A 81 -9.76 -7.37 -16.69
C GLY A 81 -9.71 -7.66 -18.20
N MET A 82 -9.76 -6.62 -19.04
CA MET A 82 -9.68 -6.75 -20.49
C MET A 82 -8.28 -7.13 -20.98
N PHE A 83 -7.22 -6.74 -20.26
CA PHE A 83 -5.83 -7.15 -20.55
C PHE A 83 -5.45 -8.52 -19.96
N SER A 84 -6.33 -9.14 -19.17
CA SER A 84 -6.11 -10.46 -18.55
C SER A 84 -6.90 -11.58 -19.26
N ALA A 85 -7.68 -11.25 -20.30
CA ALA A 85 -8.59 -12.19 -20.96
C ALA A 85 -7.94 -12.97 -22.12
N ASP A 86 -6.67 -12.72 -22.45
CA ASP A 86 -6.02 -13.28 -23.64
C ASP A 86 -5.00 -14.40 -23.34
N GLU A 87 -4.88 -14.84 -22.08
CA GLU A 87 -4.03 -15.99 -21.67
C GLU A 87 -4.81 -17.25 -21.24
N GLU A 88 -6.05 -17.46 -21.70
CA GLU A 88 -6.66 -18.80 -21.67
C GLU A 88 -6.60 -19.47 -23.05
N GLY A 89 -5.47 -20.10 -23.30
CA GLY A 89 -5.34 -21.13 -24.32
C GLY A 89 -6.09 -22.39 -23.90
N ALA A 90 -7.14 -22.71 -24.67
CA ALA A 90 -7.63 -24.03 -25.05
C ALA A 90 -7.75 -25.12 -23.97
N GLY A 91 -9.00 -25.49 -23.66
CA GLY A 91 -9.33 -26.71 -22.94
C GLY A 91 -10.81 -27.09 -23.09
N LEU A 92 -11.25 -27.32 -24.32
CA LEU A 92 -12.52 -27.97 -24.64
C LEU A 92 -12.45 -29.44 -24.17
N ILE A 93 -13.15 -29.80 -23.09
CA ILE A 93 -13.90 -31.07 -22.94
C ILE A 93 -14.99 -30.89 -21.87
#